data_AF-A0AAV6KGF7-F1
#
_entry.id   AF-A0AAV6KGF7-F1
#
_cell.length_a   1.000
_cell.length_b   1.000
_cell.length_c   1.000
_cell.angle_alpha   90.00
_cell.angle_beta   90.00
_cell.angle_gamma   90.00
#
_symmetry.space_group_name_H-M   'P 1'
#
loop_
_entity.id
_entity.type
_entity.pdbx_description
1 polymer ?
#
loop_
_entity_poly.entity_id
_entity_poly.type
_entity_poly.pdbx_seq_one_letter_code
_entity_poly.pdbx_strand_id
1 'polypeptide(L)'
;MASSSSSQYGGNGSGGRRGRGRGRGRGTGRGRGRGRGGDFEGPSSSRRRSGDGVWPEPFVEALAVQVAIDASRSVNRLAAAAALFNLFQVCSRWQAVSRSDLLWRELTRRIWNRRLRLLPHPTWRDEFIFRHRTARNFRTGRYIYTALPLIPPDDDGNDGDGDEDNILSCRRLALSDHHLAAGFSDGSVRLFHLPSRTHLLTLRPQHRHLLGRFSRAVSGIILSDAQVIFASHDGDIHVAMVNNGAPVRRAHLGAVVNDGALVDFSGCSRWWVGLYAGVPGRAFHVWNGLTEELVFVGGTLTDPEAVTGWHLLTDLTDFIARVRVPTHDSAVACTSLRVIVLDLTNHGIILGDEEFHRGLIVGSVDASESAFVAVDARGLASVRRVATLEEICQFTVRGATQRAVLGCMNSGYVIMCTGGVFRVWEVEHGAHLPHLYSFRERVGEVTAVAADERYVVACSSDTSMHLWDFGAQ
;
A
#
# COMPACT_ATOMS: atom_id res chain seq x y z
N MET A 1 19.33 -18.91 -43.57
CA MET A 1 18.20 -19.57 -44.25
C MET A 1 16.97 -18.75 -43.94
N ALA A 2 16.46 -18.05 -44.96
CA ALA A 2 15.28 -17.20 -44.86
C ALA A 2 14.10 -17.94 -45.50
N SER A 3 12.92 -17.82 -44.90
CA SER A 3 11.65 -18.04 -45.61
C SER A 3 10.50 -17.36 -44.87
N SER A 4 10.19 -16.17 -45.37
CA SER A 4 8.91 -15.47 -45.29
C SER A 4 7.83 -16.17 -46.13
N SER A 5 6.56 -16.08 -45.71
CA SER A 5 5.43 -16.24 -46.63
C SER A 5 4.20 -15.48 -46.14
N SER A 6 3.69 -14.64 -47.05
CA SER A 6 2.54 -13.76 -47.00
C SER A 6 1.57 -14.14 -48.13
N SER A 7 0.24 -14.11 -47.88
CA SER A 7 -0.84 -13.90 -48.88
C SER A 7 -2.19 -14.10 -48.17
N GLN A 8 -3.07 -13.11 -47.94
CA GLN A 8 -3.98 -12.38 -48.86
C GLN A 8 -5.00 -13.22 -49.65
N TYR A 9 -6.28 -13.05 -49.29
CA TYR A 9 -7.54 -13.14 -50.07
C TYR A 9 -8.56 -12.27 -49.29
N GLY A 10 -9.43 -11.40 -49.80
CA GLY A 10 -9.81 -11.03 -51.17
C GLY A 10 -11.34 -11.07 -51.37
N GLY A 11 -12.03 -9.93 -51.13
CA GLY A 11 -13.38 -9.55 -51.65
C GLY A 11 -14.60 -10.25 -51.00
N ASN A 12 -15.83 -9.74 -50.99
CA ASN A 12 -16.47 -8.60 -51.65
C ASN A 12 -17.88 -8.39 -51.02
N GLY A 13 -18.49 -7.19 -51.06
CA GLY A 13 -19.92 -7.06 -50.73
C GLY A 13 -20.44 -5.69 -50.25
N SER A 14 -20.54 -4.74 -51.17
CA SER A 14 -21.19 -3.42 -51.04
C SER A 14 -22.73 -3.45 -51.01
N GLY A 15 -23.36 -2.41 -50.43
CA GLY A 15 -24.61 -1.86 -50.96
C GLY A 15 -25.70 -1.56 -49.94
N GLY A 16 -25.86 -0.28 -49.58
CA GLY A 16 -27.01 0.20 -48.80
C GLY A 16 -28.18 0.67 -49.68
N ARG A 17 -29.34 0.91 -49.06
CA ARG A 17 -30.13 2.16 -49.19
C ARG A 17 -31.39 2.15 -48.34
N ARG A 18 -31.60 3.29 -47.70
CA ARG A 18 -32.84 3.74 -47.05
C ARG A 18 -33.89 4.11 -48.11
N GLY A 19 -35.16 3.84 -47.83
CA GLY A 19 -36.30 4.39 -48.57
C GLY A 19 -37.42 4.78 -47.61
N ARG A 20 -37.63 6.08 -47.43
CA ARG A 20 -38.82 6.67 -46.79
C ARG A 20 -39.91 6.86 -47.85
N GLY A 21 -41.13 6.44 -47.57
CA GLY A 21 -42.33 6.79 -48.36
C GLY A 21 -43.44 7.30 -47.45
N ARG A 22 -43.77 8.60 -47.56
CA ARG A 22 -44.96 9.23 -46.98
C ARG A 22 -46.13 9.05 -47.96
N GLY A 23 -47.31 8.70 -47.46
CA GLY A 23 -48.57 8.77 -48.21
C GLY A 23 -49.69 9.26 -47.29
N ARG A 24 -50.21 10.46 -47.59
CA ARG A 24 -51.41 11.04 -46.99
C ARG A 24 -52.65 10.56 -47.74
N GLY A 25 -53.74 10.29 -47.02
CA GLY A 25 -55.08 10.15 -47.57
C GLY A 25 -56.13 10.57 -46.55
N ARG A 26 -56.85 11.67 -46.83
CA ARG A 26 -58.03 12.14 -46.08
C ARG A 26 -59.28 11.44 -46.65
N GLY A 27 -60.25 11.13 -45.78
CA GLY A 27 -61.60 10.74 -46.17
C GLY A 27 -62.56 10.82 -44.98
N THR A 28 -63.52 11.75 -45.06
CA THR A 28 -64.53 12.12 -44.07
C THR A 28 -65.76 11.22 -44.13
N GLY A 29 -66.41 10.96 -42.98
CA GLY A 29 -67.77 10.42 -42.93
C GLY A 29 -68.39 10.57 -41.54
N ARG A 30 -69.39 11.44 -41.41
CA ARG A 30 -70.22 11.64 -40.22
C ARG A 30 -71.35 10.61 -40.19
N GLY A 31 -71.68 10.09 -39.01
CA GLY A 31 -72.93 9.37 -38.75
C GLY A 31 -73.28 9.45 -37.26
N ARG A 32 -74.38 10.12 -36.93
CA ARG A 32 -74.94 10.25 -35.58
C ARG A 32 -75.78 9.02 -35.24
N GLY A 33 -75.66 8.50 -34.01
CA GLY A 33 -76.60 7.55 -33.42
C GLY A 33 -76.56 7.67 -31.89
N ARG A 34 -77.67 8.10 -31.28
CA ARG A 34 -77.90 8.20 -29.83
C ARG A 34 -78.18 6.81 -29.25
N GLY A 35 -77.70 6.52 -28.04
CA GLY A 35 -78.11 5.34 -27.28
C GLY A 35 -77.51 5.26 -25.88
N ARG A 36 -78.28 5.76 -24.90
CA ARG A 36 -78.39 5.38 -23.47
C ARG A 36 -77.21 4.68 -22.74
N GLY A 37 -76.81 5.31 -21.64
CA GLY A 37 -76.92 4.75 -20.28
C GLY A 37 -75.92 3.67 -19.86
N GLY A 38 -74.95 4.06 -19.04
CA GLY A 38 -74.09 3.15 -18.29
C GLY A 38 -73.14 3.97 -17.42
N ASP A 39 -73.35 3.91 -16.11
CA ASP A 39 -72.61 4.63 -15.09
C ASP A 39 -71.09 4.37 -15.21
N PHE A 40 -70.32 5.45 -15.39
CA PHE A 40 -68.86 5.37 -15.33
C PHE A 40 -68.44 5.42 -13.86
N GLU A 41 -68.56 4.26 -13.22
CA GLU A 41 -67.94 3.98 -11.93
C GLU A 41 -66.42 4.14 -12.10
N GLY A 42 -65.85 5.17 -11.48
CA GLY A 42 -64.41 5.41 -11.50
C GLY A 42 -63.66 4.16 -11.03
N PRO A 43 -62.40 3.93 -11.47
CA PRO A 43 -61.67 2.75 -11.03
C PRO A 43 -61.51 2.77 -9.51
N SER A 44 -62.32 1.93 -8.88
CA SER A 44 -62.36 1.65 -7.46
C SER A 44 -60.97 1.37 -6.91
N SER A 45 -60.67 2.08 -5.83
CA SER A 45 -59.57 1.82 -4.91
C SER A 45 -59.80 0.49 -4.18
N SER A 46 -59.61 -0.64 -4.86
CA SER A 46 -59.74 -1.95 -4.23
C SER A 46 -58.92 -3.04 -4.94
N ARG A 47 -57.71 -2.71 -5.42
CA ARG A 47 -56.63 -3.68 -5.37
C ARG A 47 -55.91 -3.54 -4.05
N ARG A 48 -56.37 -4.29 -3.05
CA ARG A 48 -55.51 -4.68 -1.93
C ARG A 48 -54.24 -5.27 -2.55
N ARG A 49 -53.12 -4.54 -2.46
CA ARG A 49 -51.77 -5.12 -2.57
C ARG A 49 -51.60 -6.02 -1.35
N SER A 50 -52.12 -7.23 -1.42
CA SER A 50 -51.83 -8.29 -0.46
C SER A 50 -50.53 -8.97 -0.90
N GLY A 51 -49.46 -8.63 -0.20
CA GLY A 51 -48.10 -9.08 -0.45
C GLY A 51 -47.16 -7.93 -0.14
N ASP A 52 -46.68 -7.87 1.11
CA ASP A 52 -45.60 -6.99 1.55
C ASP A 52 -44.40 -7.14 0.61
N GLY A 53 -44.34 -6.32 -0.45
CA GLY A 53 -43.21 -6.24 -1.37
C GLY A 53 -42.01 -5.52 -0.75
N VAL A 54 -41.83 -5.70 0.56
CA VAL A 54 -40.76 -5.08 1.31
C VAL A 54 -39.72 -6.14 1.61
N TRP A 55 -38.58 -5.98 0.97
CA TRP A 55 -37.38 -6.74 1.25
C TRP A 55 -37.00 -6.61 2.72
N PRO A 56 -36.74 -7.72 3.44
CA PRO A 56 -36.28 -7.68 4.82
C PRO A 56 -34.98 -6.88 4.98
N GLU A 57 -34.79 -6.22 6.12
CA GLU A 57 -33.57 -5.43 6.41
C GLU A 57 -32.27 -6.22 6.21
N PRO A 58 -32.14 -7.50 6.65
CA PRO A 58 -30.93 -8.27 6.42
C PRO A 58 -30.63 -8.50 4.93
N PHE A 59 -31.66 -8.60 4.09
CA PHE A 59 -31.48 -8.74 2.65
C PHE A 59 -30.94 -7.45 2.05
N VAL A 60 -31.52 -6.30 2.42
CA VAL A 60 -31.07 -4.99 1.94
C VAL A 60 -29.65 -4.68 2.43
N GLU A 61 -29.29 -5.11 3.65
CA GLU A 61 -27.93 -5.03 4.18
C GLU A 61 -26.95 -5.85 3.33
N ALA A 62 -27.26 -7.12 3.06
CA ALA A 62 -26.43 -7.97 2.20
C ALA A 62 -26.30 -7.41 0.78
N LEU A 63 -27.39 -6.88 0.21
CA LEU A 63 -27.37 -6.22 -1.09
C LEU A 63 -26.48 -4.98 -1.08
N ALA A 64 -26.57 -4.15 -0.03
CA ALA A 64 -25.73 -2.95 0.11
C ALA A 64 -24.24 -3.30 0.18
N VAL A 65 -23.89 -4.36 0.92
CA VAL A 65 -22.51 -4.89 0.97
C VAL A 65 -22.05 -5.31 -0.42
N GLN A 66 -22.84 -6.14 -1.11
CA GLN A 66 -22.46 -6.68 -2.42
C GLN A 66 -22.30 -5.57 -3.47
N VAL A 67 -23.28 -4.65 -3.56
CA VAL A 67 -23.26 -3.52 -4.49
C VAL A 67 -22.05 -2.62 -4.26
N ALA A 68 -21.71 -2.35 -3.00
CA ALA A 68 -20.55 -1.53 -2.67
C ALA A 68 -19.22 -2.21 -3.03
N ILE A 69 -19.11 -3.52 -2.78
CA ILE A 69 -17.92 -4.32 -3.15
C ILE A 69 -17.77 -4.43 -4.67
N ASP A 70 -18.86 -4.63 -5.39
CA ASP A 70 -18.81 -4.72 -6.85
C ASP A 70 -18.45 -3.37 -7.46
N ALA A 71 -19.01 -2.27 -6.93
CA ALA A 71 -18.61 -0.92 -7.32
C ALA A 71 -17.13 -0.64 -7.00
N SER A 72 -16.64 -1.08 -5.83
CA SER A 72 -15.24 -0.86 -5.46
C SER A 72 -14.26 -1.60 -6.36
N ARG A 73 -14.61 -2.82 -6.80
CA ARG A 73 -13.77 -3.66 -7.66
C ARG A 73 -13.83 -3.30 -9.14
N SER A 74 -14.98 -2.80 -9.61
CA SER A 74 -15.19 -2.48 -11.02
C SER A 74 -14.71 -1.09 -11.41
N VAL A 75 -14.75 -0.13 -10.48
CA VAL A 75 -14.37 1.26 -10.73
C VAL A 75 -13.18 1.64 -9.85
N ASN A 76 -13.44 1.94 -8.58
CA ASN A 76 -12.42 2.07 -7.55
C ASN A 76 -13.07 2.10 -6.17
N ARG A 77 -12.26 2.00 -5.10
CA ARG A 77 -12.74 2.07 -3.71
C ARG A 77 -13.66 3.27 -3.41
N LEU A 78 -13.47 4.40 -4.09
CA LEU A 78 -14.32 5.60 -3.92
C LEU A 78 -15.72 5.45 -4.53
N ALA A 79 -15.91 4.59 -5.53
CA ALA A 79 -17.21 4.36 -6.15
C ALA A 79 -18.23 3.71 -5.19
N ALA A 80 -17.76 2.99 -4.17
CA ALA A 80 -18.61 2.35 -3.16
C ALA A 80 -19.57 3.33 -2.48
N ALA A 81 -19.12 4.54 -2.12
CA ALA A 81 -19.97 5.53 -1.47
C ALA A 81 -21.09 6.05 -2.38
N ALA A 82 -20.80 6.24 -3.68
CA ALA A 82 -21.81 6.65 -4.65
C ALA A 82 -22.86 5.54 -4.89
N ALA A 83 -22.41 4.29 -4.95
CA ALA A 83 -23.30 3.13 -5.08
C ALA A 83 -24.23 2.99 -3.86
N LEU A 84 -23.68 3.10 -2.65
CA LEU A 84 -24.45 3.09 -1.40
C LEU A 84 -25.44 4.26 -1.31
N PHE A 85 -25.01 5.46 -1.71
CA PHE A 85 -25.87 6.63 -1.74
C PHE A 85 -27.10 6.38 -2.63
N ASN A 86 -26.90 5.91 -3.86
CA ASN A 86 -28.00 5.61 -4.77
C ASN A 86 -28.93 4.52 -4.23
N LEU A 87 -28.37 3.48 -3.60
CA LEU A 87 -29.13 2.40 -2.98
C LEU A 87 -30.03 2.91 -1.84
N PHE A 88 -29.53 3.77 -0.96
CA PHE A 88 -30.30 4.29 0.16
C PHE A 88 -31.37 5.32 -0.23
N GLN A 89 -31.36 5.82 -1.47
CA GLN A 89 -32.40 6.74 -1.98
C GLN A 89 -33.66 6.01 -2.50
N VAL A 90 -33.68 4.68 -2.54
CA VAL A 90 -34.81 3.91 -3.09
C VAL A 90 -36.10 4.12 -2.30
N CYS A 91 -36.05 3.99 -0.96
CA CYS A 91 -37.18 4.29 -0.07
C CYS A 91 -36.71 4.44 1.40
N SER A 92 -37.58 4.92 2.28
CA SER A 92 -37.26 5.15 3.71
C SER A 92 -36.83 3.89 4.47
N ARG A 93 -37.36 2.71 4.11
CA ARG A 93 -36.93 1.44 4.72
C ARG A 93 -35.51 1.07 4.31
N TRP A 94 -35.10 1.32 3.06
CA TRP A 94 -33.72 1.09 2.61
C TRP A 94 -32.77 2.11 3.24
N GLN A 95 -33.21 3.36 3.37
CA GLN A 95 -32.46 4.38 4.10
C GLN A 95 -32.26 4.01 5.57
N ALA A 96 -33.21 3.33 6.21
CA ALA A 96 -33.08 2.89 7.60
C ALA A 96 -31.89 1.92 7.80
N VAL A 97 -31.59 1.08 6.81
CA VAL A 97 -30.44 0.15 6.83
C VAL A 97 -29.11 0.88 6.91
N SER A 98 -29.01 2.13 6.43
CA SER A 98 -27.81 2.96 6.59
C SER A 98 -27.48 3.31 8.06
N ARG A 99 -28.35 2.96 9.01
CA ARG A 99 -28.09 3.07 10.45
C ARG A 99 -27.52 1.79 11.07
N SER A 100 -27.46 0.69 10.31
CA SER A 100 -26.87 -0.58 10.76
C SER A 100 -25.36 -0.42 10.93
N ASP A 101 -24.87 -0.56 12.15
CA ASP A 101 -23.44 -0.52 12.45
C ASP A 101 -22.70 -1.76 11.91
N LEU A 102 -23.39 -2.92 11.86
CA LEU A 102 -22.87 -4.16 11.29
C LEU A 102 -22.57 -4.02 9.79
N LEU A 103 -23.45 -3.36 9.05
CA LEU A 103 -23.25 -3.01 7.65
C LEU A 103 -21.96 -2.22 7.47
N TRP A 104 -21.80 -1.12 8.21
CA TRP A 104 -20.64 -0.25 8.07
C TRP A 104 -19.35 -0.93 8.51
N ARG A 105 -19.40 -1.80 9.53
CA ARG A 105 -18.26 -2.62 9.94
C ARG A 105 -17.82 -3.55 8.82
N GLU A 106 -18.75 -4.26 8.19
CA GLU A 106 -18.42 -5.19 7.11
C GLU A 106 -17.91 -4.45 5.87
N LEU A 107 -18.54 -3.33 5.49
CA LEU A 107 -18.07 -2.48 4.39
C LEU A 107 -16.66 -1.96 4.65
N THR A 108 -16.39 -1.46 5.86
CA THR A 108 -15.07 -0.94 6.23
C THR A 108 -14.01 -2.02 6.16
N ARG A 109 -14.31 -3.21 6.67
CA ARG A 109 -13.41 -4.37 6.64
C ARG A 109 -13.14 -4.86 5.22
N ARG A 110 -14.14 -4.83 4.33
CA ARG A 110 -14.04 -5.38 2.96
C ARG A 110 -13.43 -4.42 1.95
N ILE A 111 -13.69 -3.12 2.07
CA ILE A 111 -13.26 -2.10 1.11
C ILE A 111 -11.95 -1.45 1.55
N TRP A 112 -11.75 -1.25 2.84
CA TRP A 112 -10.57 -0.58 3.41
C TRP A 112 -9.65 -1.55 4.18
N ASN A 113 -9.93 -2.86 4.13
CA ASN A 113 -9.13 -3.94 4.75
C ASN A 113 -8.77 -3.76 6.22
N ARG A 114 -9.54 -2.95 6.97
CA ARG A 114 -9.30 -2.74 8.40
C ARG A 114 -9.88 -3.88 9.22
N ARG A 115 -8.98 -4.66 9.85
CA ARG A 115 -9.29 -5.73 10.79
C ARG A 115 -9.16 -5.28 12.26
N LEU A 116 -9.46 -4.02 12.54
CA LEU A 116 -9.34 -3.48 13.89
C LEU A 116 -10.41 -4.10 14.81
N ARG A 117 -9.99 -4.48 16.02
CA ARG A 117 -10.90 -4.88 17.11
C ARG A 117 -11.47 -3.66 17.87
N LEU A 118 -10.81 -2.51 17.77
CA LEU A 118 -11.19 -1.26 18.44
C LEU A 118 -11.54 -0.20 17.39
N LEU A 119 -12.65 0.48 17.64
CA LEU A 119 -13.19 1.56 16.80
C LEU A 119 -12.39 2.86 17.07
N PRO A 120 -11.69 3.42 16.07
CA PRO A 120 -10.98 4.70 16.24
C PRO A 120 -11.94 5.90 16.31
N HIS A 121 -13.13 5.74 15.73
CA HIS A 121 -14.19 6.75 15.66
C HIS A 121 -15.45 6.23 16.37
N PRO A 122 -16.39 7.12 16.76
CA PRO A 122 -17.56 6.74 17.55
C PRO A 122 -18.42 5.62 16.95
N THR A 123 -18.50 5.53 15.62
CA THR A 123 -19.27 4.50 14.90
C THR A 123 -18.49 3.96 13.70
N TRP A 124 -18.83 2.75 13.21
CA TRP A 124 -18.22 2.23 11.98
C TRP A 124 -18.59 3.06 10.75
N ARG A 125 -19.72 3.76 10.80
CA ARG A 125 -20.12 4.70 9.76
C ARG A 125 -19.15 5.88 9.68
N ASP A 126 -18.76 6.44 10.82
CA ASP A 126 -17.81 7.55 10.88
C ASP A 126 -16.42 7.12 10.40
N GLU A 127 -15.97 5.93 10.79
CA GLU A 127 -14.73 5.33 10.26
C GLU A 127 -14.79 5.15 8.73
N PHE A 128 -15.89 4.62 8.19
CA PHE A 128 -16.06 4.46 6.75
C PHE A 128 -15.98 5.82 6.03
N ILE A 129 -16.66 6.84 6.56
CA ILE A 129 -16.67 8.19 6.00
C ILE A 129 -15.27 8.80 6.08
N PHE A 130 -14.58 8.66 7.21
CA PHE A 130 -13.21 9.15 7.40
C PHE A 130 -12.28 8.54 6.34
N ARG A 131 -12.28 7.21 6.17
CA ARG A 131 -11.45 6.53 5.17
C ARG A 131 -11.77 6.93 3.74
N HIS A 132 -13.06 7.02 3.43
CA HIS A 132 -13.50 7.47 2.12
C HIS A 132 -13.01 8.90 1.82
N ARG A 133 -13.08 9.80 2.80
CA ARG A 133 -12.58 11.18 2.66
C ARG A 133 -11.05 11.22 2.58
N THR A 134 -10.33 10.42 3.35
CA THR A 134 -8.87 10.30 3.29
C THR A 134 -8.41 9.78 1.92
N ALA A 135 -9.04 8.75 1.37
CA ALA A 135 -8.76 8.26 0.02
C ALA A 135 -9.10 9.30 -1.07
N ARG A 136 -10.15 10.11 -0.86
CA ARG A 136 -10.48 11.24 -1.74
C ARG A 136 -9.42 12.35 -1.65
N ASN A 137 -8.87 12.60 -0.46
CA ASN A 137 -7.78 13.52 -0.24
C ASN A 137 -6.53 13.09 -1.02
N PHE A 138 -6.17 11.79 -0.97
CA PHE A 138 -5.12 11.22 -1.83
C PHE A 138 -5.42 11.44 -3.32
N ARG A 139 -6.66 11.17 -3.79
CA ARG A 139 -7.04 11.38 -5.19
C ARG A 139 -6.89 12.82 -5.66
N THR A 140 -7.18 13.77 -4.78
CA THR A 140 -7.27 15.21 -5.10
C THR A 140 -6.03 16.01 -4.70
N GLY A 141 -5.03 15.37 -4.10
CA GLY A 141 -3.81 16.04 -3.61
C GLY A 141 -4.08 17.03 -2.48
N ARG A 142 -5.01 16.70 -1.59
CA ARG A 142 -5.30 17.50 -0.38
C ARG A 142 -4.63 16.86 0.83
N TYR A 143 -3.71 17.57 1.45
CA TYR A 143 -2.99 17.11 2.63
C TYR A 143 -2.57 18.30 3.50
N ILE A 144 -2.19 18.00 4.74
CA ILE A 144 -1.48 18.92 5.64
C ILE A 144 -0.02 18.50 5.66
N TYR A 145 0.87 19.43 5.31
CA TYR A 145 2.30 19.22 5.39
C TYR A 145 2.86 19.67 6.73
N THR A 146 3.82 18.93 7.29
CA THR A 146 4.60 19.34 8.45
C THR A 146 6.03 18.82 8.34
N ALA A 147 7.00 19.69 8.63
CA ALA A 147 8.38 19.28 8.87
C ALA A 147 8.57 18.97 10.36
N LEU A 148 9.12 17.80 10.65
CA LEU A 148 9.48 17.35 12.00
C LEU A 148 11.01 17.41 12.14
N PRO A 149 11.54 17.94 13.25
CA PRO A 149 12.97 17.93 13.50
C PRO A 149 13.45 16.48 13.69
N LEU A 150 14.50 16.08 12.97
CA LEU A 150 15.09 14.74 13.08
C LEU A 150 15.87 14.60 14.40
N ILE A 151 16.45 15.69 14.89
CA ILE A 151 17.18 15.81 16.16
C ILE A 151 16.30 16.55 17.18
N PRO A 152 15.82 15.88 18.24
CA PRO A 152 15.14 16.55 19.35
C PRO A 152 16.08 17.54 20.05
N PRO A 153 15.57 18.64 20.62
CA PRO A 153 16.39 19.64 21.31
C PRO A 153 17.21 19.08 22.49
N ASP A 154 16.73 17.98 23.10
CA ASP A 154 17.29 17.40 24.33
C ASP A 154 18.29 16.25 24.06
N ASP A 155 18.55 15.90 22.80
CA ASP A 155 19.56 14.91 22.41
C ASP A 155 20.91 15.64 22.29
N ASP A 156 21.55 15.93 23.43
CA ASP A 156 22.95 16.35 23.47
C ASP A 156 23.75 15.24 22.76
N GLY A 157 24.15 15.47 21.51
CA GLY A 157 24.81 14.50 20.61
C GLY A 157 26.17 13.97 21.08
N ASN A 158 26.40 13.95 22.39
CA ASN A 158 27.56 13.45 23.07
C ASN A 158 27.37 11.94 23.36
N ASP A 159 27.16 11.15 22.32
CA ASP A 159 27.63 9.78 22.35
C ASP A 159 29.17 9.92 22.38
N GLY A 160 29.82 9.56 23.50
CA GLY A 160 31.22 9.86 23.83
C GLY A 160 32.32 9.30 22.89
N ASP A 161 31.99 9.01 21.64
CA ASP A 161 32.92 8.73 20.56
C ASP A 161 33.13 10.05 19.79
N GLY A 162 34.23 10.75 20.09
CA GLY A 162 34.60 12.06 19.54
C GLY A 162 34.95 12.08 18.05
N ASP A 163 34.24 11.32 17.22
CA ASP A 163 34.40 11.31 15.77
C ASP A 163 33.48 12.38 15.15
N GLU A 164 34.07 13.53 14.85
CA GLU A 164 33.45 14.69 14.18
C GLU A 164 32.86 14.36 12.77
N ASP A 165 33.07 13.13 12.26
CA ASP A 165 32.66 12.66 10.93
C ASP A 165 31.38 11.78 10.92
N ASN A 166 30.69 11.59 12.05
CA ASN A 166 29.50 10.73 12.11
C ASN A 166 28.26 11.39 11.48
N ILE A 167 28.09 11.22 10.16
CA ILE A 167 26.86 11.60 9.45
C ILE A 167 25.72 10.66 9.91
N LEU A 168 24.87 11.16 10.81
CA LEU A 168 23.65 10.48 11.23
C LEU A 168 22.66 10.43 10.06
N SER A 169 22.56 9.26 9.42
CA SER A 169 21.69 9.06 8.25
C SER A 169 20.47 8.24 8.64
N CYS A 170 19.26 8.75 8.34
CA CYS A 170 18.05 7.94 8.45
C CYS A 170 18.04 6.88 7.34
N ARG A 171 17.86 5.61 7.70
CA ARG A 171 17.88 4.46 6.77
C ARG A 171 16.52 3.82 6.58
N ARG A 172 15.66 3.87 7.59
CA ARG A 172 14.39 3.13 7.62
C ARG A 172 13.29 3.95 8.27
N LEU A 173 12.09 3.87 7.69
CA LEU A 173 10.88 4.46 8.23
C LEU A 173 9.79 3.39 8.31
N ALA A 174 9.00 3.43 9.37
CA ALA A 174 7.82 2.61 9.54
C ALA A 174 6.69 3.44 10.16
N LEU A 175 5.46 3.16 9.72
CA LEU A 175 4.24 3.82 10.17
C LEU A 175 3.31 2.81 10.84
N SER A 176 2.61 3.27 11.87
CA SER A 176 1.37 2.67 12.38
C SER A 176 0.28 3.73 12.41
N ASP A 177 -0.91 3.38 12.91
CA ASP A 177 -2.04 4.31 12.93
C ASP A 177 -1.75 5.60 13.74
N HIS A 178 -0.92 5.49 14.79
CA HIS A 178 -0.60 6.60 15.69
C HIS A 178 0.88 6.93 15.81
N HIS A 179 1.78 6.10 15.27
CA HIS A 179 3.22 6.24 15.50
C HIS A 179 4.03 6.21 14.22
N LEU A 180 5.19 6.87 14.28
CA LEU A 180 6.21 6.87 13.27
C LEU A 180 7.54 6.49 13.91
N ALA A 181 8.21 5.49 13.35
CA ALA A 181 9.55 5.08 13.77
C ALA A 181 10.56 5.39 12.66
N ALA A 182 11.66 6.04 13.03
CA ALA A 182 12.80 6.32 12.16
C ALA A 182 14.05 5.62 12.69
N GLY A 183 14.67 4.78 11.85
CA GLY A 183 15.90 4.05 12.17
C GLY A 183 17.11 4.64 11.47
N PHE A 184 18.25 4.61 12.15
CA PHE A 184 19.44 5.38 11.79
C PHE A 184 20.68 4.51 11.56
N SER A 185 21.73 5.12 10.99
CA SER A 185 23.04 4.49 10.75
C SER A 185 23.80 4.13 12.03
N ASP A 186 23.52 4.80 13.15
CA ASP A 186 24.07 4.50 14.48
C ASP A 186 23.35 3.34 15.20
N GLY A 187 22.30 2.77 14.59
CA GLY A 187 21.49 1.71 15.18
C GLY A 187 20.38 2.19 16.12
N SER A 188 20.24 3.50 16.31
CA SER A 188 19.14 4.07 17.08
C SER A 188 17.82 4.02 16.30
N VAL A 189 16.71 3.92 17.05
CA VAL A 189 15.35 4.09 16.51
C VAL A 189 14.63 5.18 17.29
N ARG A 190 14.17 6.23 16.60
CA ARG A 190 13.42 7.34 17.19
C ARG A 190 11.93 7.16 16.91
N LEU A 191 11.11 7.30 17.93
CA LEU A 191 9.66 7.13 17.86
C LEU A 191 8.96 8.47 18.03
N PHE A 192 7.94 8.72 17.20
CA PHE A 192 7.13 9.93 17.20
C PHE A 192 5.65 9.57 17.28
N HIS A 193 4.86 10.39 17.96
CA HIS A 193 3.40 10.31 17.97
C HIS A 193 2.85 11.20 16.86
N LEU A 194 2.19 10.60 15.87
CA LEU A 194 1.72 11.29 14.66
C LEU A 194 0.64 12.36 14.95
N PRO A 195 -0.38 12.10 15.79
CA PRO A 195 -1.40 13.12 16.08
C PRO A 195 -0.86 14.38 16.76
N SER A 196 0.03 14.24 17.75
CA SER A 196 0.64 15.40 18.44
C SER A 196 1.88 15.93 17.75
N ARG A 197 2.48 15.16 16.82
CA ARG A 197 3.71 15.48 16.10
C ARG A 197 4.91 15.66 17.02
N THR A 198 4.91 14.95 18.13
CA THR A 198 5.96 15.02 19.14
C THR A 198 6.83 13.78 19.10
N HIS A 199 8.13 13.97 19.33
CA HIS A 199 9.02 12.87 19.68
C HIS A 199 8.56 12.24 21.00
N LEU A 200 8.62 10.91 21.07
CA LEU A 200 8.26 10.14 22.26
C LEU A 200 9.50 9.61 22.98
N LEU A 201 10.37 8.91 22.25
CA LEU A 201 11.54 8.25 22.83
C LEU A 201 12.57 7.88 21.75
N THR A 202 13.81 7.65 22.19
CA THR A 202 14.91 7.14 21.37
C THR A 202 15.38 5.81 21.94
N LEU A 203 15.31 4.76 21.13
CA LEU A 203 15.74 3.40 21.46
C LEU A 203 17.21 3.23 21.04
N ARG A 204 18.09 2.92 22.00
CA ARG A 204 19.52 2.66 21.78
C ARG A 204 19.88 1.27 22.31
N PRO A 205 20.03 0.25 21.45
CA PRO A 205 20.47 -1.08 21.87
C PRO A 205 21.90 -1.08 22.45
N GLN A 206 22.20 -2.03 23.33
CA GLN A 206 23.56 -2.23 23.82
C GLN A 206 24.48 -2.82 22.74
N HIS A 207 25.67 -2.23 22.60
CA HIS A 207 26.63 -2.53 21.54
C HIS A 207 27.49 -3.77 21.84
N ARG A 208 27.99 -4.42 20.79
CA ARG A 208 29.06 -5.43 20.83
C ARG A 208 30.14 -5.08 19.81
N HIS A 209 31.33 -5.66 19.93
CA HIS A 209 32.45 -5.44 19.00
C HIS A 209 32.04 -5.76 17.55
N LEU A 210 32.06 -4.75 16.68
CA LEU A 210 31.49 -4.78 15.33
C LEU A 210 32.54 -5.14 14.27
N LEU A 211 32.11 -5.79 13.19
CA LEU A 211 32.92 -6.03 11.98
C LEU A 211 33.12 -4.76 11.13
N GLY A 212 32.32 -3.72 11.37
CA GLY A 212 32.44 -2.41 10.73
C GLY A 212 31.53 -1.35 11.36
N ARG A 213 31.77 -0.08 10.99
CA ARG A 213 31.07 1.08 11.58
C ARG A 213 29.54 1.06 11.42
N PHE A 214 29.04 0.44 10.34
CA PHE A 214 27.61 0.35 10.03
C PHE A 214 27.01 -1.01 10.33
N SER A 215 27.74 -1.92 11.00
CA SER A 215 27.17 -3.20 11.46
C SER A 215 25.92 -3.01 12.32
N ARG A 216 25.88 -1.94 13.14
CA ARG A 216 24.73 -1.59 13.99
C ARG A 216 23.60 -0.87 13.27
N ALA A 217 23.81 -0.40 12.04
CA ALA A 217 22.85 0.42 11.33
C ALA A 217 21.49 -0.30 11.21
N VAL A 218 20.38 0.42 11.33
CA VAL A 218 19.05 -0.20 11.23
C VAL A 218 18.80 -0.70 9.81
N SER A 219 18.56 -2.00 9.66
CA SER A 219 18.26 -2.69 8.39
C SER A 219 16.76 -2.82 8.12
N GLY A 220 15.91 -2.67 9.14
CA GLY A 220 14.45 -2.66 8.97
C GLY A 220 13.68 -2.47 10.27
N ILE A 221 12.41 -2.09 10.15
CA ILE A 221 11.52 -1.80 11.28
C ILE A 221 10.13 -2.37 10.99
N ILE A 222 9.55 -3.05 11.97
CA ILE A 222 8.15 -3.47 12.02
C ILE A 222 7.50 -2.67 13.15
N LEU A 223 6.52 -1.84 12.80
CA LEU A 223 5.86 -0.95 13.75
C LEU A 223 4.38 -1.32 13.91
N SER A 224 3.92 -1.28 15.16
CA SER A 224 2.50 -1.28 15.52
C SER A 224 2.29 -0.27 16.65
N ASP A 225 1.04 0.02 16.99
CA ASP A 225 0.76 0.93 18.11
C ASP A 225 1.14 0.36 19.49
N ALA A 226 1.47 -0.92 19.58
CA ALA A 226 1.86 -1.57 20.83
C ALA A 226 3.37 -1.78 20.96
N GLN A 227 4.04 -2.14 19.86
CA GLN A 227 5.43 -2.56 19.85
C GLN A 227 6.19 -2.08 18.61
N VAL A 228 7.49 -1.86 18.81
CA VAL A 228 8.50 -1.60 17.79
C VAL A 228 9.44 -2.80 17.75
N ILE A 229 9.61 -3.40 16.58
CA ILE A 229 10.61 -4.45 16.34
C ILE A 229 11.55 -3.93 15.26
N PHE A 230 12.85 -4.03 15.45
CA PHE A 230 13.82 -3.54 14.48
C PHE A 230 15.06 -4.40 14.47
N ALA A 231 15.75 -4.42 13.34
CA ALA A 231 16.95 -5.22 13.17
C ALA A 231 18.13 -4.37 12.68
N SER A 232 19.34 -4.82 12.96
CA SER A 232 20.60 -4.21 12.52
C SER A 232 21.28 -5.05 11.43
N HIS A 233 22.28 -4.49 10.75
CA HIS A 233 22.96 -5.19 9.64
C HIS A 233 23.78 -6.40 10.10
N ASP A 234 24.17 -6.45 11.37
CA ASP A 234 24.79 -7.62 12.02
C ASP A 234 23.79 -8.76 12.33
N GLY A 235 22.50 -8.55 12.09
CA GLY A 235 21.45 -9.53 12.27
C GLY A 235 20.81 -9.57 13.67
N ASP A 236 21.20 -8.68 14.60
CA ASP A 236 20.48 -8.57 15.87
C ASP A 236 19.04 -8.08 15.64
N ILE A 237 18.07 -8.70 16.33
CA ILE A 237 16.66 -8.27 16.32
C ILE A 237 16.28 -7.80 17.72
N HIS A 238 15.74 -6.59 17.78
CA HIS A 238 15.36 -5.90 19.00
C HIS A 238 13.85 -5.67 19.04
N VAL A 239 13.28 -5.72 20.24
CA VAL A 239 11.86 -5.53 20.53
C VAL A 239 11.72 -4.53 21.67
N ALA A 240 10.85 -3.54 21.49
CA ALA A 240 10.51 -2.55 22.50
C ALA A 240 8.99 -2.28 22.51
N MET A 241 8.45 -1.99 23.68
CA MET A 241 7.05 -1.60 23.82
C MET A 241 6.91 -0.09 23.67
N VAL A 242 5.92 0.36 22.90
CA VAL A 242 5.72 1.79 22.61
C VAL A 242 5.35 2.59 23.87
N ASN A 243 4.49 2.03 24.73
CA ASN A 243 3.91 2.76 25.87
C ASN A 243 4.48 2.39 27.24
N ASN A 244 5.35 1.39 27.33
CA ASN A 244 5.61 0.72 28.61
C ASN A 244 6.92 1.12 29.30
N GLY A 245 7.69 2.06 28.72
CA GLY A 245 8.99 2.51 29.27
C GLY A 245 10.02 1.40 29.48
N ALA A 246 9.72 0.17 29.05
CA ALA A 246 10.56 -0.99 29.23
C ALA A 246 11.82 -0.85 28.35
N PRO A 247 12.99 -1.25 28.85
CA PRO A 247 14.20 -1.19 28.05
C PRO A 247 14.08 -2.07 26.81
N VAL A 248 14.77 -1.67 25.74
CA VAL A 248 14.87 -2.46 24.51
C VAL A 248 15.41 -3.84 24.87
N ARG A 249 14.68 -4.89 24.47
CA ARG A 249 15.12 -6.28 24.61
C ARG A 249 15.65 -6.78 23.28
N ARG A 250 16.74 -7.54 23.32
CA ARG A 250 17.19 -8.31 22.16
C ARG A 250 16.45 -9.64 22.10
N ALA A 251 15.68 -9.85 21.05
CA ALA A 251 14.96 -11.10 20.78
C ALA A 251 15.84 -12.13 20.07
N HIS A 252 16.71 -11.68 19.16
CA HIS A 252 17.60 -12.55 18.42
C HIS A 252 19.03 -11.99 18.42
N LEU A 253 20.01 -12.87 18.62
CA LEU A 253 21.43 -12.56 18.48
C LEU A 253 21.89 -12.94 17.08
N GLY A 254 22.28 -11.95 16.29
CA GLY A 254 22.76 -12.12 14.93
C GLY A 254 24.12 -12.84 14.89
N ALA A 255 24.28 -13.71 13.90
CA ALA A 255 25.55 -14.40 13.61
C ALA A 255 26.07 -13.99 12.24
N VAL A 256 26.36 -12.68 12.07
CA VAL A 256 26.78 -12.08 10.79
C VAL A 256 27.87 -12.84 10.03
N VAL A 257 28.85 -13.45 10.73
CA VAL A 257 29.91 -14.28 10.10
C VAL A 257 29.35 -15.53 9.42
N ASN A 258 28.31 -16.13 10.01
CA ASN A 258 27.72 -17.40 9.57
C ASN A 258 26.51 -17.22 8.65
N ASP A 259 25.82 -16.09 8.75
CA ASP A 259 24.58 -15.81 8.02
C ASP A 259 24.75 -14.73 6.94
N GLY A 260 25.81 -13.91 7.02
CA GLY A 260 26.00 -12.73 6.19
C GLY A 260 25.37 -11.48 6.81
N ALA A 261 25.42 -10.37 6.07
CA ALA A 261 24.81 -9.11 6.49
C ALA A 261 23.29 -9.15 6.29
N LEU A 262 22.52 -8.69 7.27
CA LEU A 262 21.08 -8.50 7.15
C LEU A 262 20.80 -7.21 6.37
N VAL A 263 20.50 -7.36 5.07
CA VAL A 263 20.41 -6.23 4.13
C VAL A 263 19.05 -5.54 4.17
N ASP A 264 18.00 -6.26 4.54
CA ASP A 264 16.68 -5.69 4.78
C ASP A 264 15.85 -6.55 5.74
N PHE A 265 14.95 -5.91 6.48
CA PHE A 265 14.09 -6.58 7.45
C PHE A 265 12.67 -6.00 7.43
N SER A 266 11.66 -6.86 7.34
CA SER A 266 10.25 -6.47 7.31
C SER A 266 9.38 -7.60 7.86
N GLY A 267 8.14 -7.28 8.20
CA GLY A 267 7.25 -8.30 8.76
C GLY A 267 5.91 -7.76 9.21
N CYS A 268 5.21 -8.60 9.93
CA CYS A 268 3.94 -8.30 10.59
C CYS A 268 3.94 -8.91 11.99
N SER A 269 2.79 -8.87 12.67
CA SER A 269 2.65 -9.46 14.02
C SER A 269 2.88 -10.98 14.07
N ARG A 270 2.78 -11.67 12.93
CA ARG A 270 2.91 -13.14 12.86
C ARG A 270 4.27 -13.60 12.34
N TRP A 271 4.85 -12.86 11.41
CA TRP A 271 6.07 -13.27 10.71
C TRP A 271 7.05 -12.11 10.67
N TRP A 272 8.30 -12.38 11.04
CA TRP A 272 9.42 -11.48 10.79
C TRP A 272 10.28 -12.10 9.70
N VAL A 273 10.68 -11.30 8.71
CA VAL A 273 11.43 -11.78 7.55
C VAL A 273 12.69 -10.93 7.41
N GLY A 274 13.82 -11.60 7.49
CA GLY A 274 15.14 -11.04 7.26
C GLY A 274 15.66 -11.50 5.91
N LEU A 275 16.19 -10.55 5.15
CA LEU A 275 16.87 -10.79 3.89
C LEU A 275 18.37 -10.60 4.11
N TYR A 276 19.13 -11.68 3.97
CA TYR A 276 20.57 -11.72 4.20
C TYR A 276 21.34 -11.75 2.88
N ALA A 277 22.54 -11.17 2.85
CA ALA A 277 23.50 -11.33 1.78
C ALA A 277 24.87 -11.66 2.35
N GLY A 278 25.52 -12.68 1.80
CA GLY A 278 26.88 -13.06 2.19
C GLY A 278 27.13 -14.55 2.08
N VAL A 279 26.21 -15.37 2.63
CA VAL A 279 26.33 -16.84 2.59
C VAL A 279 25.32 -17.42 1.58
N PRO A 280 25.79 -18.16 0.56
CA PRO A 280 24.91 -18.70 -0.48
C PRO A 280 23.80 -19.61 0.07
N GLY A 281 22.60 -19.49 -0.50
CA GLY A 281 21.46 -20.36 -0.16
C GLY A 281 20.78 -20.04 1.18
N ARG A 282 21.15 -18.96 1.85
CA ARG A 282 20.59 -18.51 3.14
C ARG A 282 19.96 -17.12 3.05
N ALA A 283 19.48 -16.72 1.87
CA ALA A 283 18.96 -15.37 1.64
C ALA A 283 17.82 -15.00 2.59
N PHE A 284 16.95 -15.94 2.96
CA PHE A 284 15.79 -15.68 3.81
C PHE A 284 15.93 -16.34 5.15
N HIS A 285 15.67 -15.57 6.19
CA HIS A 285 15.41 -16.06 7.53
C HIS A 285 14.00 -15.61 7.92
N VAL A 286 13.17 -16.54 8.39
CA VAL A 286 11.80 -16.23 8.82
C VAL A 286 11.62 -16.66 10.26
N TRP A 287 11.16 -15.74 11.11
CA TRP A 287 10.81 -16.00 12.49
C TRP A 287 9.31 -15.92 12.71
N ASN A 288 8.83 -16.74 13.64
CA ASN A 288 7.48 -16.58 14.20
C ASN A 288 7.48 -15.36 15.13
N GLY A 289 6.71 -14.34 14.81
CA GLY A 289 6.66 -13.09 15.58
C GLY A 289 5.98 -13.19 16.95
N LEU A 290 5.33 -14.33 17.26
CA LEU A 290 4.73 -14.59 18.56
C LEU A 290 5.67 -15.38 19.49
N THR A 291 6.39 -16.38 18.96
CA THR A 291 7.30 -17.23 19.74
C THR A 291 8.77 -16.80 19.65
N GLU A 292 9.10 -15.91 18.70
CA GLU A 292 10.45 -15.46 18.37
C GLU A 292 11.37 -16.57 17.85
N GLU A 293 10.80 -17.73 17.50
CA GLU A 293 11.54 -18.87 16.97
C GLU A 293 11.82 -18.71 15.49
N LEU A 294 13.04 -19.01 15.08
CA LEU A 294 13.44 -19.11 13.67
C LEU A 294 12.81 -20.37 13.06
N VAL A 295 11.90 -20.20 12.10
CA VAL A 295 11.13 -21.29 11.50
C VAL A 295 11.62 -21.71 10.12
N PHE A 296 12.34 -20.84 9.41
CA PHE A 296 12.86 -21.13 8.07
C PHE A 296 14.16 -20.38 7.79
N VAL A 297 15.09 -21.08 7.14
CA VAL A 297 16.30 -20.51 6.53
C VAL A 297 16.46 -21.11 5.13
N GLY A 298 16.63 -20.28 4.11
CA GLY A 298 16.85 -20.77 2.76
C GLY A 298 16.80 -19.69 1.67
N GLY A 299 16.99 -20.11 0.42
CA GLY A 299 16.83 -19.28 -0.77
C GLY A 299 18.12 -18.62 -1.26
N THR A 300 18.16 -18.31 -2.56
CA THR A 300 19.37 -17.90 -3.29
C THR A 300 19.28 -16.48 -3.87
N LEU A 301 18.26 -15.71 -3.48
CA LEU A 301 17.94 -14.42 -4.11
C LEU A 301 19.13 -13.45 -4.12
N THR A 302 19.86 -13.39 -3.01
CA THR A 302 20.95 -12.44 -2.75
C THR A 302 22.33 -13.07 -2.93
N ASP A 303 22.44 -14.32 -3.40
CA ASP A 303 23.73 -14.97 -3.64
C ASP A 303 24.64 -14.13 -4.57
N PRO A 304 24.14 -13.50 -5.66
CA PRO A 304 24.95 -12.62 -6.49
C PRO A 304 25.44 -11.34 -5.78
N GLU A 305 24.75 -10.92 -4.72
CA GLU A 305 25.02 -9.69 -3.97
C GLU A 305 25.86 -9.95 -2.71
N ALA A 306 26.40 -11.15 -2.54
CA ALA A 306 27.08 -11.56 -1.31
C ALA A 306 28.22 -10.61 -0.89
N VAL A 307 29.08 -10.21 -1.83
CA VAL A 307 30.21 -9.29 -1.56
C VAL A 307 29.71 -7.89 -1.22
N THR A 308 28.74 -7.39 -1.98
CA THR A 308 28.11 -6.08 -1.73
C THR A 308 27.42 -6.06 -0.35
N GLY A 309 26.86 -7.20 0.07
CA GLY A 309 26.30 -7.41 1.40
C GLY A 309 27.32 -7.11 2.52
N TRP A 310 28.54 -7.62 2.40
CA TRP A 310 29.61 -7.35 3.38
C TRP A 310 30.03 -5.88 3.41
N HIS A 311 30.03 -5.19 2.28
CA HIS A 311 30.34 -3.76 2.21
C HIS A 311 29.35 -2.89 2.99
N LEU A 312 28.10 -3.33 3.18
CA LEU A 312 27.14 -2.59 4.01
C LEU A 312 27.59 -2.44 5.47
N LEU A 313 28.46 -3.32 5.97
CA LEU A 313 28.97 -3.24 7.34
C LEU A 313 29.99 -2.10 7.50
N THR A 314 30.67 -1.72 6.41
CA THR A 314 31.75 -0.73 6.41
C THR A 314 31.34 0.57 5.74
N ASP A 315 30.42 0.56 4.78
CA ASP A 315 30.07 1.72 3.96
C ASP A 315 28.57 2.01 3.90
N LEU A 316 28.22 3.30 3.76
CA LEU A 316 26.86 3.70 3.45
C LEU A 316 26.61 3.39 1.98
N THR A 317 26.07 2.21 1.71
CA THR A 317 25.68 1.81 0.35
C THR A 317 24.17 1.94 0.15
N ASP A 318 23.77 2.06 -1.11
CA ASP A 318 22.37 2.05 -1.56
C ASP A 318 21.70 0.69 -1.32
N PHE A 319 20.38 0.64 -1.52
CA PHE A 319 19.61 -0.60 -1.41
C PHE A 319 20.07 -1.64 -2.44
N ILE A 320 20.61 -2.77 -1.96
CA ILE A 320 20.99 -3.91 -2.83
C ILE A 320 19.88 -4.96 -2.94
N ALA A 321 19.05 -5.06 -1.90
CA ALA A 321 17.88 -5.92 -1.88
C ALA A 321 16.82 -5.33 -0.94
N ARG A 322 15.57 -5.77 -1.08
CA ARG A 322 14.46 -5.33 -0.23
C ARG A 322 13.45 -6.45 -0.05
N VAL A 323 12.85 -6.55 1.14
CA VAL A 323 11.75 -7.46 1.46
C VAL A 323 10.58 -6.69 2.07
N ARG A 324 9.36 -7.01 1.63
CA ARG A 324 8.10 -6.47 2.17
C ARG A 324 7.14 -7.60 2.49
N VAL A 325 6.36 -7.42 3.55
CA VAL A 325 5.35 -8.40 4.01
C VAL A 325 3.99 -7.71 3.95
N PRO A 326 3.37 -7.63 2.75
CA PRO A 326 2.15 -6.84 2.54
C PRO A 326 0.90 -7.54 3.09
N THR A 327 0.95 -8.86 3.25
CA THR A 327 -0.10 -9.69 3.87
C THR A 327 0.46 -10.51 5.04
N HIS A 328 -0.41 -11.21 5.76
CA HIS A 328 -0.01 -12.08 6.88
C HIS A 328 0.51 -13.46 6.44
N ASP A 329 0.55 -13.73 5.14
CA ASP A 329 0.83 -15.05 4.55
C ASP A 329 1.87 -15.00 3.43
N SER A 330 2.25 -13.82 2.92
CA SER A 330 3.23 -13.72 1.84
C SER A 330 4.27 -12.62 2.07
N ALA A 331 5.45 -12.83 1.51
CA ALA A 331 6.50 -11.82 1.43
C ALA A 331 6.91 -11.63 -0.03
N VAL A 332 7.16 -10.39 -0.43
CA VAL A 332 7.78 -10.03 -1.70
C VAL A 332 9.20 -9.58 -1.43
N ALA A 333 10.17 -10.19 -2.08
CA ALA A 333 11.56 -9.80 -1.97
C ALA A 333 12.16 -9.56 -3.35
N CYS A 334 13.11 -8.65 -3.43
CA CYS A 334 13.74 -8.28 -4.68
C CYS A 334 15.22 -7.95 -4.54
N THR A 335 15.95 -8.13 -5.63
CA THR A 335 17.25 -7.52 -5.91
C THR A 335 17.13 -6.66 -7.16
N SER A 336 18.26 -6.13 -7.63
CA SER A 336 18.33 -5.45 -8.92
C SER A 336 17.90 -6.34 -10.10
N LEU A 337 17.94 -7.67 -9.99
CA LEU A 337 17.71 -8.56 -11.14
C LEU A 337 16.49 -9.46 -11.01
N ARG A 338 15.93 -9.62 -9.81
CA ARG A 338 14.92 -10.65 -9.56
C ARG A 338 13.92 -10.20 -8.51
N VAL A 339 12.67 -10.62 -8.67
CA VAL A 339 11.62 -10.52 -7.66
C VAL A 339 11.13 -11.92 -7.37
N ILE A 340 11.00 -12.26 -6.09
CA ILE A 340 10.36 -13.49 -5.66
C ILE A 340 9.23 -13.19 -4.68
N VAL A 341 8.25 -14.09 -4.67
CA VAL A 341 7.15 -14.09 -3.71
C VAL A 341 7.21 -15.39 -2.93
N LEU A 342 7.22 -15.29 -1.62
CA LEU A 342 7.31 -16.41 -0.68
C LEU A 342 5.98 -16.60 0.03
N ASP A 343 5.59 -17.84 0.23
CA ASP A 343 4.55 -18.26 1.17
C ASP A 343 5.13 -18.42 2.57
N LEU A 344 4.74 -17.52 3.48
CA LEU A 344 5.21 -17.55 4.86
C LEU A 344 4.52 -18.64 5.69
N THR A 345 3.38 -19.16 5.24
CA THR A 345 2.65 -20.22 5.94
C THR A 345 3.19 -21.61 5.66
N ASN A 346 3.73 -21.81 4.46
CA ASN A 346 4.26 -23.09 4.01
C ASN A 346 5.81 -23.08 3.93
N HIS A 347 6.46 -22.60 4.99
CA HIS A 347 7.92 -22.63 5.14
C HIS A 347 8.70 -21.98 3.98
N GLY A 348 8.23 -20.83 3.46
CA GLY A 348 8.97 -20.06 2.46
C GLY A 348 8.94 -20.68 1.05
N ILE A 349 7.92 -21.48 0.71
CA ILE A 349 7.72 -21.94 -0.67
C ILE A 349 7.61 -20.73 -1.60
N ILE A 350 8.31 -20.79 -2.73
CA ILE A 350 8.26 -19.74 -3.75
C ILE A 350 6.94 -19.83 -4.51
N LEU A 351 6.09 -18.82 -4.35
CA LEU A 351 4.82 -18.65 -5.07
C LEU A 351 5.01 -18.01 -6.44
N GLY A 352 6.03 -17.17 -6.57
CA GLY A 352 6.33 -16.44 -7.79
C GLY A 352 7.81 -16.10 -7.88
N ASP A 353 8.33 -16.12 -9.09
CA ASP A 353 9.74 -15.89 -9.38
C ASP A 353 9.88 -15.26 -10.77
N GLU A 354 10.43 -14.05 -10.82
CA GLU A 354 10.56 -13.31 -12.06
C GLU A 354 11.88 -12.54 -12.16
N GLU A 355 12.53 -12.68 -13.32
CA GLU A 355 13.78 -12.01 -13.64
C GLU A 355 13.57 -10.72 -14.45
N PHE A 356 14.20 -9.65 -13.99
CA PHE A 356 14.19 -8.32 -14.59
C PHE A 356 15.50 -8.04 -15.31
N HIS A 357 15.56 -8.46 -16.57
CA HIS A 357 16.73 -8.30 -17.45
C HIS A 357 17.23 -6.87 -17.62
N ARG A 358 16.39 -5.87 -17.34
CA ARG A 358 16.70 -4.44 -17.46
C ARG A 358 17.23 -3.82 -16.18
N GLY A 359 17.27 -4.57 -15.08
CA GLY A 359 17.58 -4.05 -13.77
C GLY A 359 16.38 -3.34 -13.12
N LEU A 360 16.21 -3.55 -11.82
CA LEU A 360 15.26 -2.87 -10.94
C LEU A 360 15.98 -1.83 -10.08
N ILE A 361 15.31 -0.72 -9.84
CA ILE A 361 15.72 0.26 -8.84
C ILE A 361 15.16 -0.22 -7.51
N VAL A 362 15.96 -0.95 -6.72
CA VAL A 362 15.53 -1.58 -5.46
C VAL A 362 14.89 -0.57 -4.50
N GLY A 363 15.43 0.65 -4.43
CA GLY A 363 14.90 1.74 -3.62
C GLY A 363 13.43 2.14 -3.91
N SER A 364 12.94 1.82 -5.11
CA SER A 364 11.59 2.10 -5.57
C SER A 364 10.56 1.02 -5.19
N VAL A 365 11.01 -0.17 -4.81
CA VAL A 365 10.14 -1.32 -4.60
C VAL A 365 9.41 -1.18 -3.28
N ASP A 366 8.08 -1.26 -3.31
CA ASP A 366 7.27 -1.29 -2.10
C ASP A 366 6.04 -2.16 -2.31
N ALA A 367 5.40 -2.57 -1.23
CA ALA A 367 4.23 -3.43 -1.30
C ALA A 367 3.17 -3.02 -0.28
N SER A 368 1.91 -3.08 -0.69
CA SER A 368 0.76 -2.82 0.17
C SER A 368 -0.36 -3.79 -0.15
N GLU A 369 -0.90 -4.41 0.90
CA GLU A 369 -1.97 -5.39 0.83
C GLU A 369 -1.71 -6.50 -0.20
N SER A 370 -2.29 -6.39 -1.40
CA SER A 370 -2.28 -7.45 -2.43
C SER A 370 -1.43 -7.10 -3.64
N ALA A 371 -0.75 -5.95 -3.63
CA ALA A 371 0.04 -5.47 -4.74
C ALA A 371 1.43 -5.01 -4.31
N PHE A 372 2.39 -5.07 -5.23
CA PHE A 372 3.69 -4.45 -5.11
C PHE A 372 3.99 -3.61 -6.35
N VAL A 373 4.84 -2.61 -6.20
CA VAL A 373 5.37 -1.82 -7.29
C VAL A 373 6.86 -2.07 -7.45
N ALA A 374 7.33 -2.10 -8.69
CA ALA A 374 8.75 -2.12 -9.02
C ALA A 374 9.02 -1.18 -10.20
N VAL A 375 10.16 -0.51 -10.19
CA VAL A 375 10.59 0.39 -11.28
C VAL A 375 11.86 -0.15 -11.91
N ASP A 376 11.83 -0.34 -13.23
CA ASP A 376 13.01 -0.75 -13.99
C ASP A 376 14.03 0.40 -14.13
N ALA A 377 15.27 0.09 -14.54
CA ALA A 377 16.32 1.08 -14.70
C ALA A 377 16.04 2.14 -15.79
N ARG A 378 15.01 1.94 -16.64
CA ARG A 378 14.55 2.92 -17.64
C ARG A 378 13.44 3.83 -17.10
N GLY A 379 12.99 3.59 -15.87
CA GLY A 379 11.90 4.32 -15.24
C GLY A 379 10.51 3.80 -15.59
N LEU A 380 10.37 2.59 -16.15
CA LEU A 380 9.07 1.96 -16.28
C LEU A 380 8.68 1.31 -14.97
N ALA A 381 7.66 1.84 -14.32
CA ALA A 381 7.06 1.26 -13.13
C ALA A 381 5.96 0.27 -13.53
N SER A 382 5.95 -0.90 -12.89
CA SER A 382 4.88 -1.88 -12.98
C SER A 382 4.31 -2.15 -11.59
N VAL A 383 3.00 -2.07 -11.45
CA VAL A 383 2.27 -2.51 -10.24
C VAL A 383 1.67 -3.86 -10.52
N ARG A 384 1.92 -4.83 -9.64
CA ARG A 384 1.59 -6.24 -9.86
C ARG A 384 0.94 -6.87 -8.65
N ARG A 385 0.11 -7.88 -8.88
CA ARG A 385 -0.49 -8.67 -7.79
C ARG A 385 0.59 -9.53 -7.13
N VAL A 386 0.62 -9.53 -5.80
CA VAL A 386 1.58 -10.33 -5.03
C VAL A 386 1.37 -11.82 -5.28
N ALA A 387 0.11 -12.28 -5.27
CA ALA A 387 -0.20 -13.72 -5.36
C ALA A 387 0.05 -14.34 -6.76
N THR A 388 -0.01 -13.54 -7.83
CA THR A 388 0.02 -14.07 -9.21
C THR A 388 1.10 -13.44 -10.09
N LEU A 389 1.79 -12.39 -9.62
CA LEU A 389 2.69 -11.54 -10.40
C LEU A 389 2.06 -10.83 -11.61
N GLU A 390 0.73 -10.96 -11.79
CA GLU A 390 0.02 -10.31 -12.89
C GLU A 390 0.08 -8.78 -12.76
N GLU A 391 0.39 -8.12 -13.87
CA GLU A 391 0.39 -6.66 -13.95
C GLU A 391 -1.03 -6.11 -13.79
N ILE A 392 -1.17 -5.17 -12.85
CA ILE A 392 -2.37 -4.37 -12.62
C ILE A 392 -2.33 -3.13 -13.50
N CYS A 393 -1.20 -2.42 -13.47
CA CYS A 393 -0.97 -1.25 -14.30
C CYS A 393 0.53 -0.92 -14.42
N GLN A 394 0.86 -0.05 -15.37
CA GLN A 394 2.21 0.45 -15.60
C GLN A 394 2.22 1.94 -15.92
N PHE A 395 3.28 2.63 -15.52
CA PHE A 395 3.48 4.06 -15.77
C PHE A 395 4.96 4.43 -15.82
N THR A 396 5.28 5.60 -16.38
CA THR A 396 6.67 6.07 -16.49
C THR A 396 7.03 7.06 -15.39
N VAL A 397 8.09 6.76 -14.65
CA VAL A 397 8.72 7.62 -13.65
C VAL A 397 9.79 8.47 -14.32
N ARG A 398 9.44 9.73 -14.62
CA ARG A 398 10.37 10.67 -15.25
C ARG A 398 11.55 11.00 -14.33
N GLY A 399 12.75 11.00 -14.90
CA GLY A 399 13.99 11.31 -14.19
C GLY A 399 14.63 10.13 -13.47
N ALA A 400 14.04 8.93 -13.54
CA ALA A 400 14.58 7.71 -12.91
C ALA A 400 15.97 7.32 -13.44
N THR A 401 16.27 7.58 -14.71
CA THR A 401 17.57 7.28 -15.33
C THR A 401 18.69 8.23 -14.88
N GLN A 402 18.37 9.34 -14.23
CA GLN A 402 19.31 10.40 -13.88
C GLN A 402 19.52 10.56 -12.37
N ARG A 403 18.63 9.99 -11.55
CA ARG A 403 18.60 10.19 -10.10
C ARG A 403 18.09 8.93 -9.40
N ALA A 404 18.51 8.74 -8.15
CA ALA A 404 17.94 7.70 -7.29
C ALA A 404 16.41 7.86 -7.21
N VAL A 405 15.71 6.72 -7.27
CA VAL A 405 14.26 6.65 -7.11
C VAL A 405 13.97 5.95 -5.79
N LEU A 406 13.23 6.63 -4.92
CA LEU A 406 12.64 6.02 -3.75
C LEU A 406 11.12 5.96 -3.93
N GLY A 407 10.55 4.84 -3.55
CA GLY A 407 9.13 4.56 -3.75
C GLY A 407 8.50 4.05 -2.47
N CYS A 408 7.24 4.43 -2.28
CA CYS A 408 6.34 3.77 -1.35
C CYS A 408 4.96 3.63 -1.98
N MET A 409 4.12 2.77 -1.41
CA MET A 409 2.74 2.64 -1.85
C MET A 409 1.80 2.40 -0.68
N ASN A 410 0.56 2.82 -0.86
CA ASN A 410 -0.57 2.37 -0.05
C ASN A 410 -1.51 1.54 -0.92
N SER A 411 -2.66 1.17 -0.37
CA SER A 411 -3.59 0.24 -1.01
C SER A 411 -4.20 0.72 -2.33
N GLY A 412 -4.13 2.02 -2.64
CA GLY A 412 -4.71 2.62 -3.84
C GLY A 412 -3.76 3.49 -4.66
N TYR A 413 -2.61 3.89 -4.10
CA TYR A 413 -1.71 4.86 -4.72
C TYR A 413 -0.25 4.45 -4.58
N VAL A 414 0.51 4.76 -5.62
CA VAL A 414 1.97 4.70 -5.61
C VAL A 414 2.53 6.11 -5.53
N ILE A 415 3.56 6.29 -4.70
CA ILE A 415 4.29 7.53 -4.55
C ILE A 415 5.76 7.29 -4.89
N MET A 416 6.30 8.05 -5.84
CA MET A 416 7.72 7.98 -6.21
C MET A 416 8.38 9.34 -6.01
N CYS A 417 9.55 9.33 -5.39
CA CYS A 417 10.42 10.48 -5.25
C CYS A 417 11.54 10.40 -6.30
N THR A 418 11.66 11.44 -7.13
CA THR A 418 12.82 11.63 -8.01
C THR A 418 13.38 13.04 -7.85
N GLY A 419 14.63 13.14 -7.39
CA GLY A 419 15.31 14.42 -7.15
C GLY A 419 14.57 15.35 -6.19
N GLY A 420 14.05 14.79 -5.09
CA GLY A 420 13.33 15.53 -4.05
C GLY A 420 11.91 15.95 -4.41
N VAL A 421 11.37 15.45 -5.52
CA VAL A 421 9.99 15.71 -5.96
C VAL A 421 9.18 14.43 -5.90
N PHE A 422 8.16 14.43 -5.05
CA PHE A 422 7.21 13.33 -4.91
C PHE A 422 6.09 13.46 -5.94
N ARG A 423 5.77 12.35 -6.61
CA ARG A 423 4.68 12.22 -7.58
C ARG A 423 3.79 11.07 -7.20
N VAL A 424 2.50 11.20 -7.49
CA VAL A 424 1.47 10.24 -7.10
C VAL A 424 0.77 9.64 -8.32
N TRP A 425 0.57 8.33 -8.31
CA TRP A 425 -0.20 7.57 -9.31
C TRP A 425 -1.31 6.77 -8.63
N GLU A 426 -2.46 6.61 -9.29
CA GLU A 426 -3.55 5.74 -8.85
C GLU A 426 -3.36 4.34 -9.43
N VAL A 427 -3.46 3.31 -8.60
CA VAL A 427 -3.24 1.91 -9.00
C VAL A 427 -4.39 1.40 -9.86
N GLU A 428 -5.65 1.65 -9.47
CA GLU A 428 -6.84 1.04 -10.12
C GLU A 428 -7.17 1.65 -11.49
N HIS A 429 -6.70 2.86 -11.81
CA HIS A 429 -6.94 3.55 -13.09
C HIS A 429 -5.65 3.78 -13.92
N GLY A 430 -4.50 3.32 -13.43
CA GLY A 430 -3.16 3.82 -13.82
C GLY A 430 -2.59 3.33 -15.15
N ALA A 431 -3.33 2.62 -15.99
CA ALA A 431 -2.78 2.17 -17.27
C ALA A 431 -2.59 3.37 -18.22
N HIS A 432 -1.33 3.80 -18.40
CA HIS A 432 -0.87 4.77 -19.40
C HIS A 432 -1.22 6.27 -19.16
N LEU A 433 -1.74 6.64 -17.99
CA LEU A 433 -1.95 8.05 -17.64
C LEU A 433 -0.70 8.69 -16.99
N PRO A 434 -0.50 10.02 -17.12
CA PRO A 434 0.52 10.72 -16.35
C PRO A 434 0.23 10.64 -14.84
N HIS A 435 1.22 10.96 -14.02
CA HIS A 435 1.04 11.13 -12.58
C HIS A 435 -0.13 12.09 -12.28
N LEU A 436 -0.89 11.83 -11.22
CA LEU A 436 -2.05 12.62 -10.82
C LEU A 436 -1.66 14.05 -10.44
N TYR A 437 -0.66 14.17 -9.55
CA TYR A 437 -0.11 15.43 -9.09
C TYR A 437 1.27 15.20 -8.46
N SER A 438 2.00 16.29 -8.28
CA SER A 438 3.24 16.33 -7.51
C SER A 438 2.98 16.98 -6.15
N PHE A 439 3.69 16.55 -5.10
CA PHE A 439 3.69 17.30 -3.85
C PHE A 439 4.30 18.68 -4.08
N ARG A 440 3.80 19.67 -3.33
CA ARG A 440 4.20 21.08 -3.45
C ARG A 440 5.60 21.30 -2.89
N GLU A 441 5.96 20.54 -1.87
CA GLU A 441 7.21 20.66 -1.15
C GLU A 441 8.35 19.96 -1.90
N ARG A 442 9.53 20.59 -1.90
CA ARG A 442 10.75 20.02 -2.45
C ARG A 442 11.67 19.65 -1.29
N VAL A 443 12.05 18.38 -1.23
CA VAL A 443 12.48 17.71 0.00
C VAL A 443 13.98 17.38 0.00
N GLY A 444 14.73 17.94 -0.96
CA GLY A 444 16.16 17.63 -1.10
C GLY A 444 16.43 16.16 -1.48
N GLU A 445 17.55 15.64 -1.01
CA GLU A 445 17.93 14.25 -1.21
C GLU A 445 17.30 13.38 -0.12
N VAL A 446 16.38 12.50 -0.54
CA VAL A 446 15.61 11.64 0.36
C VAL A 446 16.38 10.34 0.57
N THR A 447 16.50 9.91 1.82
CA THR A 447 17.21 8.67 2.20
C THR A 447 16.24 7.52 2.55
N ALA A 448 15.04 7.85 3.01
CA ALA A 448 13.99 6.88 3.34
C ALA A 448 12.60 7.46 3.09
N VAL A 449 11.67 6.60 2.71
CA VAL A 449 10.25 6.93 2.50
C VAL A 449 9.36 5.79 3.00
N ALA A 450 8.21 6.13 3.56
CA ALA A 450 7.15 5.18 3.87
C ALA A 450 5.77 5.83 3.66
N ALA A 451 4.74 5.01 3.44
CA ALA A 451 3.36 5.47 3.38
C ALA A 451 2.44 4.45 4.06
N ASP A 452 1.32 4.94 4.57
CA ASP A 452 0.18 4.12 4.96
C ASP A 452 -1.10 4.67 4.31
N GLU A 453 -2.26 4.26 4.82
CA GLU A 453 -3.57 4.69 4.32
C GLU A 453 -3.91 6.16 4.62
N ARG A 454 -3.06 6.90 5.35
CA ARG A 454 -3.30 8.29 5.78
C ARG A 454 -2.09 9.20 5.58
N TYR A 455 -0.90 8.74 5.87
CA TYR A 455 0.33 9.50 5.93
C TYR A 455 1.30 9.07 4.85
N VAL A 456 2.06 10.03 4.36
CA VAL A 456 3.32 9.80 3.66
C VAL A 456 4.41 10.45 4.50
N VAL A 457 5.53 9.75 4.67
CA VAL A 457 6.70 10.25 5.40
C VAL A 457 7.96 10.10 4.57
N ALA A 458 8.86 11.07 4.68
CA ALA A 458 10.17 11.01 4.08
C ALA A 458 11.22 11.60 5.01
N CYS A 459 12.42 11.03 5.00
CA CYS A 459 13.59 11.61 5.63
C CYS A 459 14.53 12.13 4.57
N SER A 460 15.00 13.35 4.77
CA SER A 460 16.02 14.00 3.96
C SER A 460 17.38 13.87 4.62
N SER A 461 18.44 13.97 3.82
CA SER A 461 19.83 14.07 4.29
C SER A 461 20.09 15.36 5.08
N ASP A 462 19.26 16.40 4.91
CA ASP A 462 19.38 17.71 5.58
C ASP A 462 18.83 17.76 7.02
N THR A 463 18.74 16.61 7.69
CA THR A 463 18.21 16.47 9.07
C THR A 463 16.74 16.87 9.25
N SER A 464 15.95 16.89 8.17
CA SER A 464 14.51 17.13 8.22
C SER A 464 13.72 15.85 7.91
N MET A 465 12.66 15.63 8.69
CA MET A 465 11.64 14.63 8.38
C MET A 465 10.38 15.35 7.89
N HIS A 466 9.77 14.82 6.84
CA HIS A 466 8.66 15.44 6.15
C HIS A 466 7.44 14.54 6.25
N LEU A 467 6.33 15.10 6.75
CA LEU A 467 5.07 14.41 6.98
C LEU A 467 3.97 15.06 6.15
N TRP A 468 3.28 14.25 5.34
CA TRP A 468 2.07 14.64 4.62
C TRP A 468 0.88 13.85 5.19
N ASP A 469 -0.05 14.54 5.85
CA ASP A 469 -1.26 13.96 6.41
C ASP A 469 -2.46 14.17 5.47
N PHE A 470 -2.97 13.09 4.89
CA PHE A 470 -4.16 13.07 4.03
C PHE A 470 -5.46 12.83 4.81
N GLY A 471 -5.39 12.72 6.13
CA GLY A 471 -6.53 12.48 7.01
C GLY A 471 -7.67 13.47 6.76
N ALA A 472 -8.89 12.95 6.83
CA ALA A 472 -10.08 13.79 6.77
C ALA A 472 -10.19 14.64 8.06
N GLN A 473 -10.49 15.92 7.90
CA GLN A 473 -10.84 16.82 9.00
C GLN A 473 -12.32 16.68 9.39
#